data_AF-A0A9D6MPA7-F1
#
_entry.id   AF-A0A9D6MPA7-F1
#
_cell.length_a   1.000
_cell.length_b   1.000
_cell.length_c   1.000
_cell.angle_alpha   90.00
_cell.angle_beta   90.00
_cell.angle_gamma   90.00
#
_symmetry.space_group_name_H-M   'P 1'
#
loop_
_entity.id
_entity.type
_entity.pdbx_description
1 polymer ?
#
loop_
_entity_poly.entity_id
_entity_poly.type
_entity_poly.pdbx_seq_one_letter_code
_entity_poly.pdbx_strand_id
1 'polypeptide(L)'
;MHDVSRTGLRLAGLLVMAICIAHCGDSSVHVQTGNGINPTAGTFIGATDQGGALTIQVGSIDAIAFDCDGQPISETFSPPKEVGADGTFAFQFSDGGRKFHVSGRFTSNDEVEGIIDDENNQCDTGFQASREGGTPPTRTATPGPGATKTPTPLPTETSSPGPGETATPALTSTPVDTNVLTPTPTPTSTSTTGSCPTLITFTGTSTKGVLDTGWTGQGHNSTVVSEGTVTVTVTSCQHSAPPCGVCNYTGPVANKTGEIQSRRCSLDSAIPCTSDSNCSGNGTCKFFFGTYLPLAAGGVSTCVENTFSSGISGTANIETGTSAGAASLVSRVFTGVTLSNPCPRCLNDPTPNDGVKGGTCNGAGLHSGAMCDANGSSPNQSFGTTSLDCPPGSGALIASLPIDLSNTTGSKTKTLSAGTSPPCTDGTFAGLLCQCDTCNNAAATPCSNNADCTAVGATVCGGQRCLGGTNNGHPCANNSACPGSGTACTVPGAATAGNQCDGGSGDCIDNPQPGDPNKRTCGTGPSESFCGPVEIFRGCSSDAQCGVGVGGAPGDTCNVTRFRDCFDNGLDTEVVRASGVVDKPSGHASNPTLAALFCIGPTTAGAVNSAAGLPGLGRLELQGHATDNGTL
;
A
#
# COMPACT_ATOMS: atom_id res chain seq x y z
N MET A 1 34.35 42.74 44.13
CA MET A 1 35.27 43.51 43.26
C MET A 1 35.39 42.76 41.95
N HIS A 2 34.78 43.34 40.90
CA HIS A 2 34.85 43.11 39.45
C HIS A 2 34.53 41.70 38.88
N ASP A 3 33.34 41.48 38.29
CA ASP A 3 32.82 41.86 36.92
C ASP A 3 33.18 40.78 35.88
N VAL A 4 32.27 39.96 35.32
CA VAL A 4 31.10 40.18 34.42
C VAL A 4 31.49 40.68 33.02
N SER A 5 31.40 39.81 32.00
CA SER A 5 30.39 39.87 30.91
C SER A 5 30.80 39.15 29.63
N ARG A 6 29.79 38.52 29.01
CA ARG A 6 29.72 37.90 27.67
C ARG A 6 30.00 38.90 26.55
N THR A 7 30.39 38.43 25.35
CA THR A 7 29.68 38.60 24.05
C THR A 7 30.53 37.98 22.92
N GLY A 8 29.94 37.12 22.08
CA GLY A 8 30.58 36.54 20.89
C GLY A 8 29.61 36.44 19.72
N LEU A 9 29.89 37.26 18.69
CA LEU A 9 29.68 37.12 17.24
C LEU A 9 28.37 36.49 16.69
N ARG A 10 27.56 37.33 16.03
CA ARG A 10 26.77 36.98 14.84
C ARG A 10 26.82 38.13 13.83
N LEU A 11 27.19 37.84 12.58
CA LEU A 11 27.13 38.78 11.47
C LEU A 11 26.81 38.05 10.16
N ALA A 12 25.93 38.70 9.39
CA ALA A 12 25.70 38.63 7.94
C ALA A 12 24.71 37.58 7.38
N GLY A 13 23.68 38.10 6.68
CA GLY A 13 23.14 37.47 5.47
C GLY A 13 21.62 37.54 5.22
N LEU A 14 20.97 38.71 5.27
CA LEU A 14 19.57 38.91 4.88
C LEU A 14 19.50 39.56 3.49
N LEU A 15 18.82 38.93 2.53
CA LEU A 15 18.68 39.40 1.14
C LEU A 15 17.21 39.70 0.80
N VAL A 16 17.07 40.77 0.02
CA VAL A 16 15.92 41.50 -0.51
C VAL A 16 15.18 40.74 -1.62
N MET A 17 13.85 40.86 -1.73
CA MET A 17 13.18 41.08 -3.03
C MET A 17 11.69 41.45 -2.92
N ALA A 18 11.34 42.59 -3.52
CA ALA A 18 10.01 42.99 -3.97
C ALA A 18 10.15 43.84 -5.25
N ILE A 19 9.11 43.86 -6.10
CA ILE A 19 8.86 44.70 -7.31
C ILE A 19 9.48 44.09 -8.60
N CYS A 20 8.80 43.80 -9.73
CA CYS A 20 7.67 44.46 -10.44
C CYS A 20 6.95 43.52 -11.46
N ILE A 21 5.69 43.82 -11.75
CA ILE A 21 4.81 43.26 -12.83
C ILE A 21 4.83 44.20 -14.05
N ALA A 22 4.83 43.68 -15.30
CA ALA A 22 4.05 44.21 -16.45
C ALA A 22 4.33 43.58 -17.85
N HIS A 23 3.22 43.13 -18.50
CA HIS A 23 2.85 43.18 -19.95
C HIS A 23 3.54 42.22 -20.96
N CYS A 24 2.89 41.52 -21.92
CA CYS A 24 1.52 41.41 -22.49
C CYS A 24 1.29 39.89 -22.80
N GLY A 25 0.10 39.28 -22.89
CA GLY A 25 -1.22 39.73 -23.30
C GLY A 25 -1.61 39.02 -24.61
N ASP A 26 -2.30 37.88 -24.53
CA ASP A 26 -3.20 37.43 -25.60
C ASP A 26 -4.43 36.72 -25.00
N SER A 27 -5.58 36.96 -25.62
CA SER A 27 -6.88 36.98 -24.95
C SER A 27 -7.70 35.74 -25.27
N SER A 28 -7.82 34.83 -24.30
CA SER A 28 -8.94 33.87 -24.17
C SER A 28 -8.97 33.34 -22.74
N VAL A 29 -9.17 34.22 -21.76
CA VAL A 29 -9.29 33.80 -20.36
C VAL A 29 -10.76 33.72 -19.97
N HIS A 30 -11.32 32.51 -20.01
CA HIS A 30 -12.48 32.18 -19.19
C HIS A 30 -12.00 31.99 -17.73
N VAL A 31 -11.84 33.09 -16.98
CA VAL A 31 -11.72 32.99 -15.52
C VAL A 31 -13.12 32.78 -14.94
N GLN A 32 -13.52 31.52 -14.76
CA GLN A 32 -14.57 31.19 -13.81
C GLN A 32 -13.92 30.88 -12.45
N THR A 33 -14.12 31.76 -11.45
CA THR A 33 -13.75 31.51 -10.05
C THR A 33 -14.77 30.56 -9.40
N GLY A 34 -14.67 29.27 -9.69
CA GLY A 34 -15.33 28.20 -8.93
C GLY A 34 -14.36 27.55 -7.95
N ASN A 35 -14.86 27.04 -6.82
CA ASN A 35 -14.09 26.11 -5.97
C ASN A 35 -13.73 24.90 -6.82
N GLY A 36 -12.45 24.62 -7.00
CA GLY A 36 -12.00 23.51 -7.81
C GLY A 36 -12.36 22.15 -7.23
N ILE A 37 -12.42 21.16 -8.11
CA ILE A 37 -12.73 19.78 -7.78
C ILE A 37 -11.48 18.96 -8.08
N ASN A 38 -11.00 18.23 -7.07
CA ASN A 38 -9.96 17.23 -7.26
C ASN A 38 -10.64 15.91 -7.68
N PRO A 39 -10.56 15.52 -8.96
CA PRO A 39 -11.31 14.37 -9.46
C PRO A 39 -10.76 13.06 -8.90
N THR A 40 -11.66 12.12 -8.62
CA THR A 40 -11.28 10.73 -8.35
C THR A 40 -10.64 10.08 -9.57
N ALA A 41 -9.76 9.10 -9.36
CA ALA A 41 -9.12 8.37 -10.45
C ALA A 41 -10.15 7.72 -11.40
N GLY A 42 -9.88 7.69 -12.69
CA GLY A 42 -10.70 7.03 -13.72
C GLY A 42 -10.38 7.49 -15.15
N THR A 43 -11.00 6.83 -16.11
CA THR A 43 -10.86 7.16 -17.54
C THR A 43 -11.92 8.19 -17.94
N PHE A 44 -11.50 9.23 -18.65
CA PHE A 44 -12.37 10.23 -19.25
C PHE A 44 -12.32 10.09 -20.76
N ILE A 45 -13.48 9.94 -21.39
CA ILE A 45 -13.62 9.77 -22.83
C ILE A 45 -14.39 10.96 -23.36
N GLY A 46 -13.90 11.54 -24.45
CA GLY A 46 -14.45 12.76 -25.02
C GLY A 46 -14.07 12.95 -26.48
N ALA A 47 -14.23 14.19 -26.93
CA ALA A 47 -13.80 14.60 -28.26
C ALA A 47 -13.15 15.98 -28.20
N THR A 48 -12.24 16.23 -29.14
CA THR A 48 -11.76 17.58 -29.45
C THR A 48 -12.85 18.35 -30.20
N ASP A 49 -12.77 19.68 -30.22
CA ASP A 49 -13.72 20.53 -30.96
C ASP A 49 -13.66 20.27 -32.48
N GLN A 50 -12.58 19.65 -32.98
CA GLN A 50 -12.44 19.19 -34.37
C GLN A 50 -13.00 17.77 -34.62
N GLY A 51 -13.53 17.10 -33.60
CA GLY A 51 -14.17 15.78 -33.71
C GLY A 51 -13.22 14.58 -33.57
N GLY A 52 -11.97 14.80 -33.17
CA GLY A 52 -11.03 13.73 -32.83
C GLY A 52 -11.37 13.09 -31.49
N ALA A 53 -11.23 11.77 -31.36
CA ALA A 53 -11.44 11.09 -30.09
C ALA A 53 -10.40 11.56 -29.06
N LEU A 54 -10.80 11.75 -27.81
CA LEU A 54 -9.93 12.10 -26.69
C LEU A 54 -10.10 11.06 -25.59
N THR A 55 -8.98 10.61 -25.01
CA THR A 55 -8.96 9.85 -23.76
C THR A 55 -7.98 10.49 -22.79
N ILE A 56 -8.40 10.71 -21.54
CA ILE A 56 -7.56 11.18 -20.44
C ILE A 56 -7.71 10.18 -19.29
N GLN A 57 -6.59 9.62 -18.83
CA GLN A 57 -6.59 8.75 -17.66
C GLN A 57 -6.18 9.56 -16.42
N VAL A 58 -7.10 9.65 -15.46
CA VAL A 58 -6.96 10.45 -14.25
C VAL A 58 -6.64 9.54 -13.06
N GLY A 59 -5.67 9.95 -12.26
CA GLY A 59 -5.18 9.35 -11.02
C GLY A 59 -4.28 10.39 -10.36
N SER A 60 -3.36 10.93 -11.16
CA SER A 60 -3.20 12.36 -11.46
C SER A 60 -2.54 12.45 -12.84
N ILE A 61 -3.32 12.73 -13.91
CA ILE A 61 -3.01 12.57 -15.35
C ILE A 61 -1.85 11.61 -15.69
N ASP A 62 -2.22 10.33 -15.86
CA ASP A 62 -1.31 9.22 -16.14
C ASP A 62 -1.09 9.03 -17.65
N ALA A 63 -2.10 9.36 -18.46
CA ALA A 63 -2.02 9.27 -19.91
C ALA A 63 -3.01 10.23 -20.59
N ILE A 64 -2.64 10.67 -21.79
CA ILE A 64 -3.52 11.39 -22.71
C ILE A 64 -3.36 10.83 -24.12
N ALA A 65 -4.46 10.69 -24.84
CA ALA A 65 -4.47 10.32 -26.24
C ALA A 65 -5.52 11.13 -27.01
N PHE A 66 -5.16 11.66 -28.18
CA PHE A 66 -6.07 12.35 -29.09
C PHE A 66 -5.68 12.20 -30.56
N ASP A 67 -6.63 12.44 -31.47
CA ASP A 67 -6.35 12.55 -32.90
C ASP A 67 -6.12 14.02 -33.29
N CYS A 68 -5.08 14.26 -34.07
CA CYS A 68 -4.72 15.58 -34.57
C CYS A 68 -4.23 15.45 -36.03
N ASP A 69 -4.98 16.03 -36.97
CA ASP A 69 -4.81 15.91 -38.43
C ASP A 69 -4.78 14.45 -38.97
N GLY A 70 -5.55 13.56 -38.35
CA GLY A 70 -5.60 12.14 -38.72
C GLY A 70 -4.36 11.36 -38.27
N GLN A 71 -3.55 11.93 -37.38
CA GLN A 71 -2.46 11.25 -36.70
C GLN A 71 -2.82 11.02 -35.23
N PRO A 72 -2.70 9.78 -34.72
CA PRO A 72 -2.88 9.51 -33.30
C PRO A 72 -1.70 10.08 -32.52
N ILE A 73 -2.01 10.88 -31.51
CA ILE A 73 -1.05 11.47 -30.56
C ILE A 73 -1.31 10.86 -29.20
N SER A 74 -0.27 10.40 -28.52
CA SER A 74 -0.41 9.84 -27.18
C SER A 74 0.82 10.00 -26.33
N GLU A 75 0.63 10.22 -25.03
CA GLU A 75 1.71 10.29 -24.05
C GLU A 75 1.28 9.60 -22.76
N THR A 76 2.22 8.92 -22.11
CA THR A 76 2.03 8.29 -20.80
C THR A 76 3.06 8.86 -19.83
N PHE A 77 2.59 9.43 -18.73
CA PHE A 77 3.43 10.19 -17.81
C PHE A 77 3.93 9.32 -16.65
N SER A 78 5.25 9.34 -16.41
CA SER A 78 5.87 8.73 -15.23
C SER A 78 7.00 9.65 -14.71
N PRO A 79 6.83 10.32 -13.56
CA PRO A 79 5.66 10.27 -12.68
C PRO A 79 4.42 10.92 -13.33
N PRO A 80 3.20 10.59 -12.85
CA PRO A 80 1.97 11.19 -13.34
C PRO A 80 1.93 12.73 -13.18
N LYS A 81 1.17 13.45 -14.01
CA LYS A 81 1.09 14.92 -13.96
C LYS A 81 0.07 15.40 -12.93
N GLU A 82 0.51 16.29 -12.05
CA GLU A 82 -0.32 16.80 -10.96
C GLU A 82 -1.52 17.61 -11.48
N VAL A 83 -2.67 17.41 -10.83
CA VAL A 83 -3.85 18.27 -10.94
C VAL A 83 -3.84 19.18 -9.73
N GLY A 84 -3.89 20.49 -9.97
CA GLY A 84 -3.96 21.50 -8.92
C GLY A 84 -5.17 21.30 -8.02
N ALA A 85 -5.08 21.82 -6.79
CA ALA A 85 -6.19 21.76 -5.82
C ALA A 85 -7.47 22.46 -6.33
N ASP A 86 -7.33 23.36 -7.30
CA ASP A 86 -8.44 24.02 -7.98
C ASP A 86 -9.01 23.22 -9.19
N GLY A 87 -8.57 21.97 -9.35
CA GLY A 87 -8.95 21.09 -10.45
C GLY A 87 -8.34 21.47 -11.79
N THR A 88 -7.39 22.43 -11.84
CA THR A 88 -6.70 22.80 -13.07
C THR A 88 -5.46 21.93 -13.30
N PHE A 89 -5.07 21.76 -14.55
CA PHE A 89 -3.82 21.10 -14.91
C PHE A 89 -3.21 21.75 -16.15
N ALA A 90 -1.88 21.70 -16.25
CA ALA A 90 -1.14 22.11 -17.43
C ALA A 90 0.16 21.31 -17.55
N PHE A 91 0.44 20.75 -18.72
CA PHE A 91 1.67 20.01 -18.98
C PHE A 91 2.05 20.08 -20.46
N GLN A 92 3.33 19.78 -20.74
CA GLN A 92 3.87 19.74 -22.09
C GLN A 92 4.49 18.38 -22.38
N PHE A 93 4.37 17.92 -23.62
CA PHE A 93 5.03 16.71 -24.10
C PHE A 93 5.32 16.81 -25.60
N SER A 94 6.12 15.87 -26.12
CA SER A 94 6.50 15.83 -27.53
C SER A 94 6.17 14.48 -28.13
N ASP A 95 5.44 14.47 -29.24
CA ASP A 95 5.13 13.26 -30.00
C ASP A 95 5.19 13.56 -31.50
N GLY A 96 5.68 12.60 -32.29
CA GLY A 96 5.84 12.77 -33.74
C GLY A 96 6.74 13.95 -34.17
N GLY A 97 7.64 14.43 -33.29
CA GLY A 97 8.50 15.59 -33.55
C GLY A 97 7.83 16.96 -33.36
N ARG A 98 6.60 16.99 -32.84
CA ARG A 98 5.89 18.22 -32.45
C ARG A 98 5.85 18.35 -30.93
N LYS A 99 5.65 19.57 -30.43
CA LYS A 99 5.40 19.84 -29.01
C LYS A 99 3.95 20.23 -28.82
N PHE A 100 3.36 19.70 -27.75
CA PHE A 100 2.01 19.99 -27.34
C PHE A 100 2.01 20.61 -25.95
N HIS A 101 1.18 21.62 -25.77
CA HIS A 101 0.84 22.17 -24.47
C HIS A 101 -0.64 21.87 -24.20
N VAL A 102 -0.90 21.09 -23.16
CA VAL A 102 -2.26 20.72 -22.78
C VAL A 102 -2.58 21.40 -21.47
N SER A 103 -3.70 22.11 -21.42
CA SER A 103 -4.22 22.71 -20.21
C SER A 103 -5.71 22.40 -20.07
N GLY A 104 -6.21 22.30 -18.85
CA GLY A 104 -7.62 22.02 -18.63
C GLY A 104 -8.04 22.16 -17.18
N ARG A 105 -9.32 21.92 -16.95
CA ARG A 105 -9.94 22.00 -15.64
C ARG A 105 -11.08 20.99 -15.50
N PHE A 106 -11.15 20.36 -14.34
CA PHE A 106 -12.29 19.57 -13.93
C PHE A 106 -13.44 20.48 -13.46
N THR A 107 -14.58 20.40 -14.14
CA THR A 107 -15.82 21.14 -13.80
C THR A 107 -16.70 20.34 -12.84
N SER A 108 -16.53 19.01 -12.80
CA SER A 108 -17.12 18.11 -11.82
C SER A 108 -16.18 16.91 -11.57
N ASN A 109 -16.57 15.97 -10.69
CA ASN A 109 -15.82 14.71 -10.58
C ASN A 109 -15.87 13.90 -11.89
N ASP A 110 -16.83 14.17 -12.77
CA ASP A 110 -17.12 13.33 -13.94
C ASP A 110 -17.00 14.11 -15.27
N GLU A 111 -16.60 15.39 -15.23
CA GLU A 111 -16.46 16.24 -16.41
C GLU A 111 -15.16 17.05 -16.37
N VAL A 112 -14.49 17.12 -17.52
CA VAL A 112 -13.27 17.90 -17.75
C VAL A 112 -13.36 18.65 -19.07
N GLU A 113 -12.87 19.88 -19.08
CA GLU A 113 -12.71 20.68 -20.30
C GLU A 113 -11.32 21.30 -20.36
N GLY A 114 -10.82 21.58 -21.57
CA GLY A 114 -9.48 22.14 -21.73
C GLY A 114 -9.13 22.49 -23.16
N ILE A 115 -7.84 22.76 -23.38
CA ILE A 115 -7.26 23.19 -24.64
C ILE A 115 -5.97 22.39 -24.89
N ILE A 116 -5.77 21.99 -26.13
CA ILE A 116 -4.52 21.45 -26.67
C ILE A 116 -3.99 22.50 -27.63
N ASP A 117 -2.79 23.02 -27.37
CA ASP A 117 -2.05 23.94 -28.24
C ASP A 117 -0.82 23.21 -28.82
N ASP A 118 -0.55 23.37 -30.12
CA ASP A 118 0.70 22.88 -30.73
C ASP A 118 1.63 24.02 -31.17
N GLU A 119 2.94 23.74 -31.28
CA GLU A 119 3.96 24.75 -31.57
C GLU A 119 3.81 25.41 -32.96
N ASN A 120 3.00 24.83 -33.86
CA ASN A 120 2.78 25.31 -35.23
C ASN A 120 1.33 25.73 -35.54
N ASN A 121 0.49 25.83 -34.52
CA ASN A 121 -0.95 26.15 -34.57
C ASN A 121 -1.76 25.29 -35.56
N GLN A 122 -1.37 24.04 -35.79
CA GLN A 122 -2.08 23.12 -36.68
C GLN A 122 -3.15 22.32 -35.94
N CYS A 123 -2.93 22.02 -34.66
CA CYS A 123 -3.84 21.25 -33.83
C CYS A 123 -4.36 21.97 -32.58
N ASP A 124 -4.45 23.29 -32.65
CA ASP A 124 -5.06 24.08 -31.59
C ASP A 124 -6.56 23.76 -31.52
N THR A 125 -6.98 23.12 -30.44
CA THR A 125 -8.37 22.68 -30.27
C THR A 125 -8.77 22.63 -28.80
N GLY A 126 -10.02 23.01 -28.51
CA GLY A 126 -10.63 22.74 -27.22
C GLY A 126 -11.04 21.27 -27.12
N PHE A 127 -11.29 20.79 -25.90
CA PHE A 127 -11.84 19.46 -25.68
C PHE A 127 -12.80 19.44 -24.50
N GLN A 128 -13.71 18.47 -24.53
CA GLN A 128 -14.53 18.09 -23.39
C GLN A 128 -14.56 16.57 -23.28
N ALA A 129 -14.44 16.04 -22.06
CA ALA A 129 -14.52 14.62 -21.79
C ALA A 129 -15.32 14.35 -20.51
N SER A 130 -15.97 13.19 -20.50
CA SER A 130 -16.72 12.70 -19.34
C SER A 130 -16.18 11.36 -18.87
N ARG A 131 -16.33 11.07 -17.57
CA ARG A 131 -15.92 9.79 -16.99
C ARG A 131 -16.62 8.62 -17.71
N GLU A 132 -15.84 7.59 -18.02
CA GLU A 132 -16.34 6.35 -18.62
C GLU A 132 -17.46 5.75 -17.77
N GLY A 133 -18.64 5.55 -18.37
CA GLY A 133 -19.87 5.13 -17.69
C GLY A 133 -20.87 6.27 -17.38
N GLY A 134 -20.49 7.53 -17.53
CA GLY A 134 -21.41 8.67 -17.58
C GLY A 134 -22.04 8.84 -18.96
N THR A 135 -23.24 9.42 -19.04
CA THR A 135 -23.81 9.86 -20.33
C THR A 135 -22.92 10.95 -20.92
N PRO A 136 -22.32 10.76 -22.11
CA PRO A 136 -21.45 11.77 -22.71
C PRO A 136 -22.24 13.07 -22.92
N PRO A 137 -21.66 14.25 -22.62
CA PRO A 137 -22.31 15.51 -22.93
C PRO A 137 -22.52 15.60 -24.45
N THR A 138 -23.79 15.53 -24.87
CA THR A 138 -24.16 15.75 -26.27
C THR A 138 -24.18 17.26 -26.50
N ARG A 139 -23.13 17.83 -27.07
CA ARG A 139 -23.21 19.22 -27.55
C ARG A 139 -24.19 19.28 -28.73
N THR A 140 -25.23 20.08 -28.56
CA THR A 140 -26.02 20.60 -29.68
C THR A 140 -25.13 21.57 -30.42
N ALA A 141 -24.78 21.27 -31.67
CA ALA A 141 -23.97 22.16 -32.51
C ALA A 141 -24.61 23.57 -32.53
N THR A 142 -23.88 24.57 -32.05
CA THR A 142 -24.26 25.97 -32.27
C THR A 142 -24.22 26.23 -33.78
N PRO A 143 -25.32 26.69 -34.41
CA PRO A 143 -25.35 26.91 -35.85
C PRO A 143 -24.31 27.95 -36.27
N GLY A 144 -23.28 27.51 -37.00
CA GLY A 144 -22.48 28.41 -37.83
C GLY A 144 -23.32 28.92 -39.00
N PRO A 145 -23.20 30.21 -39.39
CA PRO A 145 -23.95 30.77 -40.51
C PRO A 145 -23.58 30.05 -41.80
N GLY A 146 -24.61 29.59 -42.50
CA GLY A 146 -24.51 28.57 -43.53
C GLY A 146 -23.75 28.95 -44.80
N ALA A 147 -23.23 27.91 -45.44
CA ALA A 147 -23.09 27.84 -46.88
C ALA A 147 -23.45 26.43 -47.36
N THR A 148 -24.62 26.33 -47.98
CA THR A 148 -25.15 25.18 -48.71
C THR A 148 -24.22 24.79 -49.87
N LYS A 149 -23.93 23.49 -50.03
CA LYS A 149 -24.12 22.76 -51.31
C LYS A 149 -24.00 21.22 -51.17
N THR A 150 -24.95 20.58 -51.85
CA THR A 150 -25.31 19.17 -52.08
C THR A 150 -24.15 18.25 -52.57
N PRO A 151 -24.19 16.94 -52.26
CA PRO A 151 -23.18 15.96 -52.70
C PRO A 151 -23.43 15.40 -54.11
N THR A 152 -22.36 15.12 -54.83
CA THR A 152 -22.32 14.27 -56.05
C THR A 152 -21.10 13.35 -55.94
N PRO A 153 -21.19 12.04 -56.30
CA PRO A 153 -20.21 11.03 -55.93
C PRO A 153 -19.00 10.93 -56.90
N LEU A 154 -17.91 10.38 -56.34
CA LEU A 154 -16.77 9.61 -56.88
C LEU A 154 -16.37 9.78 -58.36
N PRO A 155 -15.06 9.98 -58.64
CA PRO A 155 -14.32 8.87 -59.25
C PRO A 155 -12.89 8.66 -58.71
N THR A 156 -12.48 7.40 -58.81
CA THR A 156 -11.13 6.84 -58.78
C THR A 156 -10.21 7.42 -59.86
N GLU A 157 -8.97 7.78 -59.53
CA GLU A 157 -7.78 7.74 -60.41
C GLU A 157 -6.55 7.43 -59.54
N THR A 158 -5.77 6.35 -59.73
CA THR A 158 -4.87 5.95 -60.83
C THR A 158 -3.62 6.84 -60.96
N SER A 159 -2.48 6.24 -60.61
CA SER A 159 -1.12 6.76 -60.68
C SER A 159 -0.58 6.98 -62.11
N SER A 160 0.24 8.02 -62.31
CA SER A 160 1.35 8.02 -63.30
C SER A 160 2.35 9.18 -63.07
N PRO A 161 3.65 9.06 -63.44
CA PRO A 161 4.74 9.94 -62.96
C PRO A 161 5.35 10.90 -64.01
N GLY A 162 6.11 11.89 -63.51
CA GLY A 162 7.19 12.63 -64.20
C GLY A 162 6.87 14.09 -64.58
N PRO A 163 7.82 14.90 -65.07
CA PRO A 163 9.30 14.96 -64.95
C PRO A 163 9.75 16.27 -64.23
N GLY A 164 10.96 16.46 -63.70
CA GLY A 164 12.24 16.66 -64.39
C GLY A 164 12.61 18.15 -64.58
N GLU A 165 13.70 18.57 -63.92
CA GLU A 165 14.58 19.74 -64.17
C GLU A 165 14.01 21.17 -63.91
N THR A 166 14.75 22.19 -63.44
CA THR A 166 16.13 22.62 -63.70
C THR A 166 16.64 23.58 -62.59
N ALA A 167 17.96 23.58 -62.38
CA ALA A 167 18.78 24.32 -61.41
C ALA A 167 18.94 25.85 -61.66
N THR A 168 19.56 26.56 -60.69
CA THR A 168 20.62 27.63 -60.78
C THR A 168 20.52 28.64 -59.61
N PRO A 169 21.60 29.24 -59.03
CA PRO A 169 22.91 28.74 -58.60
C PRO A 169 23.29 29.19 -57.15
N ALA A 170 24.52 28.83 -56.77
CA ALA A 170 25.17 28.92 -55.47
C ALA A 170 25.49 30.32 -54.91
N LEU A 171 25.57 30.39 -53.57
CA LEU A 171 26.49 31.25 -52.83
C LEU A 171 27.31 30.41 -51.82
N THR A 172 28.63 30.43 -52.00
CA THR A 172 29.73 30.09 -51.08
C THR A 172 29.65 30.97 -49.81
N SER A 173 30.14 30.64 -48.61
CA SER A 173 31.07 29.64 -48.07
C SER A 173 31.16 29.81 -46.53
N THR A 174 31.22 28.73 -45.73
CA THR A 174 32.10 28.60 -44.53
C THR A 174 32.13 27.12 -44.07
N PRO A 175 33.28 26.52 -43.71
CA PRO A 175 33.35 25.11 -43.32
C PRO A 175 33.01 24.94 -41.84
N VAL A 176 32.12 24.00 -41.52
CA VAL A 176 31.88 23.50 -40.16
C VAL A 176 32.10 22.00 -40.16
N ASP A 177 32.92 21.54 -39.21
CA ASP A 177 33.43 20.18 -39.07
C ASP A 177 32.33 19.11 -39.07
N THR A 178 32.52 18.11 -39.91
CA THR A 178 31.64 16.94 -40.04
C THR A 178 32.09 15.87 -39.04
N ASN A 179 31.57 15.91 -37.81
CA ASN A 179 31.54 14.74 -36.95
C ASN A 179 30.26 13.95 -37.24
N VAL A 180 30.35 13.02 -38.19
CA VAL A 180 29.30 12.04 -38.46
C VAL A 180 29.32 11.02 -37.31
N LEU A 181 28.43 11.20 -36.32
CA LEU A 181 28.11 10.15 -35.37
C LEU A 181 27.45 9.01 -36.13
N THR A 182 28.15 7.88 -36.17
CA THR A 182 27.58 6.61 -36.63
C THR A 182 26.43 6.26 -35.70
N PRO A 183 25.20 6.01 -36.18
CA PRO A 183 24.12 5.57 -35.32
C PRO A 183 24.52 4.25 -34.66
N THR A 184 24.66 4.28 -33.33
CA THR A 184 24.77 3.07 -32.52
C THR A 184 23.57 2.19 -32.84
N PRO A 185 23.75 0.90 -33.20
CA PRO A 185 22.64 0.02 -33.49
C PRO A 185 21.73 -0.06 -32.26
N THR A 186 20.45 0.26 -32.45
CA THR A 186 19.38 -0.06 -31.52
C THR A 186 19.52 -1.53 -31.14
N PRO A 187 19.58 -1.90 -29.84
CA PRO A 187 19.65 -3.29 -29.45
C PRO A 187 18.38 -3.98 -29.93
N THR A 188 18.51 -4.80 -30.98
CA THR A 188 17.50 -5.75 -31.39
C THR A 188 17.31 -6.73 -30.23
N SER A 189 16.19 -6.61 -29.51
CA SER A 189 15.77 -7.60 -28.52
C SER A 189 15.69 -8.94 -29.25
N THR A 190 16.66 -9.80 -29.00
CA THR A 190 16.64 -11.17 -29.49
C THR A 190 15.45 -11.83 -28.80
N SER A 191 14.43 -12.24 -29.55
CA SER A 191 13.30 -12.97 -28.97
C SER A 191 13.84 -14.27 -28.37
N THR A 192 14.03 -14.32 -27.06
CA THR A 192 14.30 -15.57 -26.36
C THR A 192 13.10 -16.47 -26.57
N THR A 193 13.35 -17.71 -27.01
CA THR A 193 12.34 -18.75 -27.24
C THR A 193 11.75 -19.29 -25.93
N GLY A 194 11.56 -18.43 -24.94
CA GLY A 194 11.08 -18.77 -23.62
C GLY A 194 9.57 -18.92 -23.58
N SER A 195 9.09 -19.66 -22.58
CA SER A 195 7.69 -19.64 -22.18
C SER A 195 7.51 -18.69 -20.99
N CYS A 196 6.34 -18.08 -20.88
CA CYS A 196 5.99 -17.32 -19.69
C CYS A 196 6.01 -18.19 -18.42
N PRO A 197 6.30 -17.60 -17.25
CA PRO A 197 6.36 -18.36 -16.01
C PRO A 197 5.00 -18.96 -15.68
N THR A 198 5.04 -20.11 -15.02
CA THR A 198 3.85 -20.83 -14.52
C THR A 198 3.76 -20.81 -13.00
N LEU A 199 4.85 -20.43 -12.32
CA LEU A 199 4.92 -20.23 -10.88
C LEU A 199 5.69 -18.95 -10.58
N ILE A 200 5.23 -18.24 -9.55
CA ILE A 200 5.98 -17.18 -8.88
C ILE A 200 6.03 -17.53 -7.40
N THR A 201 7.22 -17.49 -6.81
CA THR A 201 7.44 -17.63 -5.38
C THR A 201 7.86 -16.30 -4.81
N PHE A 202 7.17 -15.82 -3.78
CA PHE A 202 7.53 -14.64 -3.02
C PHE A 202 7.98 -15.04 -1.61
N THR A 203 9.17 -14.59 -1.21
CA THR A 203 9.70 -14.77 0.15
C THR A 203 9.88 -13.41 0.81
N GLY A 204 9.26 -13.21 1.98
CA GLY A 204 9.48 -12.00 2.77
C GLY A 204 10.93 -11.91 3.26
N THR A 205 11.60 -10.80 2.96
CA THR A 205 13.04 -10.58 3.28
C THR A 205 13.28 -9.41 4.22
N SER A 206 12.24 -8.68 4.61
CA SER A 206 12.40 -7.49 5.44
C SER A 206 13.06 -7.81 6.79
N THR A 207 14.14 -7.09 7.07
CA THR A 207 14.78 -7.04 8.39
C THR A 207 14.38 -5.79 9.18
N LYS A 208 13.59 -4.91 8.56
CA LYS A 208 13.15 -3.64 9.14
C LYS A 208 11.79 -3.81 9.82
N GLY A 209 11.48 -2.90 10.74
CA GLY A 209 10.12 -2.79 11.24
C GLY A 209 9.20 -2.30 10.12
N VAL A 210 8.35 -3.17 9.62
CA VAL A 210 7.50 -2.94 8.43
C VAL A 210 6.03 -3.08 8.71
N LEU A 211 5.68 -3.56 9.91
CA LEU A 211 4.33 -3.77 10.36
C LEU A 211 4.01 -2.75 11.45
N ASP A 212 2.97 -1.95 11.21
CA ASP A 212 2.41 -1.03 12.19
C ASP A 212 1.01 -1.47 12.56
N THR A 213 0.73 -1.56 13.85
CA THR A 213 -0.55 -2.07 14.36
C THR A 213 -1.15 -1.15 15.41
N GLY A 214 -2.43 -0.83 15.20
CA GLY A 214 -3.27 -0.06 16.08
C GLY A 214 -2.92 1.43 16.20
N TRP A 215 -3.74 2.16 16.93
CA TRP A 215 -3.70 3.62 17.01
C TRP A 215 -2.78 4.16 18.12
N THR A 216 -2.30 3.29 19.02
CA THR A 216 -1.47 3.72 20.16
C THR A 216 -0.05 4.08 19.77
N GLY A 217 0.48 3.59 18.65
CA GLY A 217 1.88 3.74 18.27
C GLY A 217 2.84 2.71 18.87
N GLN A 218 2.44 1.97 19.89
CA GLN A 218 3.32 1.00 20.57
C GLN A 218 3.60 -0.25 19.73
N GLY A 219 2.63 -0.66 18.91
CA GLY A 219 2.74 -1.79 17.99
C GLY A 219 3.37 -1.43 16.64
N HIS A 220 3.91 -0.22 16.51
CA HIS A 220 4.53 0.29 15.28
C HIS A 220 5.98 -0.16 15.18
N ASN A 221 6.48 -0.16 13.94
CA ASN A 221 7.82 -0.57 13.58
C ASN A 221 8.11 -2.03 14.01
N SER A 222 7.10 -2.88 14.00
CA SER A 222 7.26 -4.31 14.30
C SER A 222 7.92 -5.02 13.11
N THR A 223 8.88 -5.88 13.39
CA THR A 223 9.53 -6.71 12.38
C THR A 223 8.67 -7.92 12.05
N VAL A 224 8.74 -8.40 10.81
CA VAL A 224 8.16 -9.68 10.40
C VAL A 224 9.21 -10.80 10.48
N VAL A 225 8.77 -12.06 10.43
CA VAL A 225 9.68 -13.21 10.37
C VAL A 225 10.27 -13.35 8.96
N SER A 226 11.54 -13.75 8.90
CA SER A 226 12.23 -14.10 7.66
C SER A 226 11.65 -15.37 7.04
N GLU A 227 11.95 -15.60 5.76
CA GLU A 227 11.65 -16.86 5.04
C GLU A 227 10.14 -17.18 4.96
N GLY A 228 9.29 -16.16 5.11
CA GLY A 228 7.86 -16.28 4.86
C GLY A 228 7.60 -16.46 3.36
N THR A 229 7.57 -17.71 2.90
CA THR A 229 7.45 -18.04 1.47
C THR A 229 6.05 -18.45 1.05
N VAL A 230 5.57 -17.87 -0.05
CA VAL A 230 4.32 -18.22 -0.72
C VAL A 230 4.57 -18.42 -2.20
N THR A 231 4.13 -19.56 -2.73
CA THR A 231 4.11 -19.81 -4.17
C THR A 231 2.69 -19.70 -4.74
N VAL A 232 2.57 -19.08 -5.91
CA VAL A 232 1.32 -18.97 -6.69
C VAL A 232 1.52 -19.52 -8.10
N THR A 233 0.45 -20.03 -8.68
CA THR A 233 0.37 -20.42 -10.10
C THR A 233 0.05 -19.22 -10.96
N VAL A 234 0.82 -19.02 -12.02
CA VAL A 234 0.64 -17.97 -13.02
C VAL A 234 -0.15 -18.54 -14.21
N THR A 235 -1.14 -17.80 -14.67
CA THR A 235 -2.03 -18.17 -15.76
C THR A 235 -2.43 -16.95 -16.57
N SER A 236 -3.01 -17.16 -17.76
CA SER A 236 -3.69 -16.10 -18.51
C SER A 236 -2.82 -14.86 -18.77
N CYS A 237 -1.54 -15.07 -19.08
CA CYS A 237 -0.66 -13.99 -19.53
C CYS A 237 -1.18 -13.38 -20.83
N GLN A 238 -1.01 -12.07 -20.98
CA GLN A 238 -1.36 -11.33 -22.19
C GLN A 238 -0.71 -11.96 -23.44
N HIS A 239 0.53 -12.43 -23.31
CA HIS A 239 1.22 -13.21 -24.33
C HIS A 239 1.64 -14.58 -23.79
N SER A 240 1.65 -15.59 -24.66
CA SER A 240 2.07 -16.96 -24.30
C SER A 240 3.59 -17.14 -24.26
N ALA A 241 4.34 -16.16 -24.77
CA ALA A 241 5.80 -16.11 -24.79
C ALA A 241 6.29 -14.70 -24.42
N PRO A 242 7.54 -14.55 -23.94
CA PRO A 242 8.12 -13.25 -23.61
C PRO A 242 8.09 -12.26 -24.79
N PRO A 243 7.77 -10.97 -24.55
CA PRO A 243 7.31 -10.41 -23.27
C PRO A 243 5.88 -10.89 -22.93
N CYS A 244 5.68 -11.45 -21.75
CA CYS A 244 4.46 -12.05 -21.24
C CYS A 244 3.34 -11.03 -20.95
N GLY A 245 3.70 -9.80 -20.60
CA GLY A 245 2.78 -8.75 -20.19
C GLY A 245 2.18 -9.02 -18.81
N VAL A 246 0.94 -8.57 -18.64
CA VAL A 246 0.18 -8.83 -17.41
C VAL A 246 -0.32 -10.27 -17.42
N CYS A 247 -0.03 -10.99 -16.34
CA CYS A 247 -0.54 -12.33 -16.06
C CYS A 247 -1.43 -12.33 -14.82
N ASN A 248 -2.39 -13.25 -14.79
CA ASN A 248 -3.15 -13.55 -13.58
C ASN A 248 -2.36 -14.57 -12.74
N TYR A 249 -2.54 -14.54 -11.42
CA TYR A 249 -2.06 -15.62 -10.56
C TYR A 249 -3.12 -16.07 -9.56
N THR A 250 -3.02 -17.32 -9.13
CA THR A 250 -3.85 -17.92 -8.09
C THR A 250 -3.02 -18.82 -7.18
N GLY A 251 -3.42 -19.00 -5.93
CA GLY A 251 -2.72 -19.87 -4.99
C GLY A 251 -3.35 -19.85 -3.61
N PRO A 252 -2.59 -20.11 -2.55
CA PRO A 252 -1.22 -20.62 -2.58
C PRO A 252 -1.15 -22.06 -3.10
N VAL A 253 0.00 -22.43 -3.68
CA VAL A 253 0.37 -23.82 -4.00
C VAL A 253 1.53 -24.27 -3.12
N ALA A 254 1.88 -25.56 -3.17
CA ALA A 254 2.99 -26.08 -2.38
C ALA A 254 4.31 -25.43 -2.82
N ASN A 255 5.10 -24.99 -1.84
CA ASN A 255 6.45 -24.47 -2.02
C ASN A 255 7.41 -25.60 -2.45
N LYS A 256 8.56 -25.26 -3.06
CA LYS A 256 9.53 -26.28 -3.49
C LYS A 256 10.28 -26.90 -2.30
N THR A 257 10.96 -28.02 -2.54
CA THR A 257 11.88 -28.60 -1.56
C THR A 257 13.00 -27.61 -1.22
N GLY A 258 13.36 -27.51 0.06
CA GLY A 258 14.31 -26.51 0.56
C GLY A 258 13.66 -25.18 0.97
N GLU A 259 12.34 -25.04 0.77
CA GLU A 259 11.54 -23.93 1.31
C GLU A 259 10.60 -24.43 2.41
N ILE A 260 10.06 -23.50 3.19
CA ILE A 260 9.06 -23.79 4.22
C ILE A 260 7.91 -24.60 3.65
N GLN A 261 7.67 -25.77 4.24
CA GLN A 261 6.51 -26.60 3.94
C GLN A 261 5.28 -26.00 4.63
N SER A 262 4.65 -25.02 3.99
CA SER A 262 3.61 -24.17 4.58
C SER A 262 2.22 -24.82 4.65
N ARG A 263 2.01 -26.00 4.05
CA ARG A 263 0.72 -26.67 4.01
C ARG A 263 0.55 -27.65 5.18
N ARG A 264 -0.11 -27.20 6.25
CA ARG A 264 -0.20 -27.90 7.55
C ARG A 264 -1.62 -27.93 8.12
N CYS A 265 -1.85 -28.75 9.13
CA CYS A 265 -3.13 -28.82 9.82
C CYS A 265 -3.34 -27.62 10.76
N SER A 266 -4.55 -27.05 10.75
CA SER A 266 -4.82 -25.76 11.41
C SER A 266 -4.83 -25.80 12.94
N LEU A 267 -5.01 -26.96 13.59
CA LEU A 267 -4.92 -27.06 15.05
C LEU A 267 -3.60 -27.68 15.54
N ASP A 268 -2.81 -28.24 14.62
CA ASP A 268 -1.47 -28.74 14.88
C ASP A 268 -0.61 -28.59 13.62
N SER A 269 0.13 -27.48 13.54
CA SER A 269 0.94 -27.13 12.37
C SER A 269 2.17 -28.04 12.20
N ALA A 270 2.51 -28.88 13.19
CA ALA A 270 3.57 -29.86 13.06
C ALA A 270 3.21 -31.00 12.10
N ILE A 271 1.92 -31.12 11.76
CA ILE A 271 1.38 -32.15 10.87
C ILE A 271 1.26 -31.59 9.44
N PRO A 272 2.09 -32.04 8.48
CA PRO A 272 1.92 -31.69 7.07
C PRO A 272 0.69 -32.36 6.48
N CYS A 273 0.07 -31.68 5.51
CA CYS A 273 -1.16 -32.17 4.90
C CYS A 273 -1.23 -31.84 3.41
N THR A 274 -2.02 -32.63 2.69
CA THR A 274 -2.39 -32.39 1.29
C THR A 274 -3.92 -32.30 1.10
N SER A 275 -4.67 -32.63 2.15
CA SER A 275 -6.13 -32.49 2.23
C SER A 275 -6.57 -32.52 3.71
N ASP A 276 -7.81 -32.14 3.97
CA ASP A 276 -8.39 -32.17 5.33
C ASP A 276 -8.38 -33.57 5.95
N SER A 277 -8.41 -34.62 5.13
CA SER A 277 -8.37 -36.01 5.60
C SER A 277 -7.07 -36.35 6.35
N ASN A 278 -5.97 -35.63 6.08
CA ASN A 278 -4.71 -35.85 6.78
C ASN A 278 -4.76 -35.34 8.23
N CYS A 279 -5.69 -34.44 8.56
CA CYS A 279 -5.70 -33.76 9.84
C CYS A 279 -6.41 -34.51 10.95
N SER A 280 -7.28 -35.50 10.66
CA SER A 280 -7.82 -36.46 11.65
C SER A 280 -8.24 -35.87 13.01
N GLY A 281 -8.93 -34.71 13.02
CA GLY A 281 -9.35 -34.00 14.24
C GLY A 281 -8.47 -32.81 14.63
N ASN A 282 -7.28 -32.66 14.02
CA ASN A 282 -6.38 -31.51 14.17
C ASN A 282 -6.76 -30.33 13.25
N GLY A 283 -8.06 -30.16 13.00
CA GLY A 283 -8.60 -29.10 12.16
C GLY A 283 -8.58 -29.42 10.66
N THR A 284 -8.37 -28.39 9.85
CA THR A 284 -8.38 -28.46 8.39
C THR A 284 -6.98 -28.22 7.82
N CYS A 285 -6.74 -28.70 6.61
CA CYS A 285 -5.49 -28.47 5.91
C CYS A 285 -5.45 -27.05 5.36
N LYS A 286 -4.51 -26.24 5.85
CA LYS A 286 -4.37 -24.81 5.51
C LYS A 286 -2.96 -24.50 5.05
N PHE A 287 -2.84 -23.44 4.26
CA PHE A 287 -1.55 -22.84 3.96
C PHE A 287 -1.25 -21.73 4.96
N PHE A 288 -0.05 -21.77 5.51
CA PHE A 288 0.46 -20.80 6.47
C PHE A 288 1.25 -19.73 5.72
N PHE A 289 1.12 -18.47 6.14
CA PHE A 289 1.95 -17.40 5.64
C PHE A 289 3.16 -17.24 6.56
N GLY A 290 4.25 -17.92 6.21
CA GLY A 290 5.45 -18.04 7.03
C GLY A 290 5.21 -18.86 8.31
N THR A 291 6.08 -18.64 9.28
CA THR A 291 6.03 -19.24 10.63
C THR A 291 5.40 -18.25 11.64
N TYR A 292 5.30 -18.66 12.89
CA TYR A 292 4.79 -17.86 13.99
C TYR A 292 5.55 -16.54 14.15
N LEU A 293 4.80 -15.42 14.11
CA LEU A 293 5.29 -14.06 14.22
C LEU A 293 5.33 -13.62 15.69
N PRO A 294 6.52 -13.47 16.31
CA PRO A 294 6.64 -12.93 17.65
C PRO A 294 6.50 -11.40 17.64
N LEU A 295 5.60 -10.88 18.47
CA LEU A 295 5.39 -9.44 18.65
C LEU A 295 5.49 -9.08 20.14
N ALA A 296 6.06 -7.92 20.42
CA ALA A 296 6.10 -7.35 21.77
C ALA A 296 5.95 -5.83 21.69
N ALA A 297 4.96 -5.29 22.40
CA ALA A 297 4.62 -3.88 22.40
C ALA A 297 3.99 -3.48 23.75
N GLY A 298 4.35 -2.31 24.28
CA GLY A 298 3.75 -1.82 25.54
C GLY A 298 3.88 -2.77 26.74
N GLY A 299 4.93 -3.60 26.78
CA GLY A 299 5.13 -4.63 27.81
C GLY A 299 4.26 -5.89 27.65
N VAL A 300 3.49 -5.99 26.56
CA VAL A 300 2.66 -7.15 26.22
C VAL A 300 3.32 -7.92 25.09
N SER A 301 3.34 -9.25 25.19
CA SER A 301 3.85 -10.12 24.13
C SER A 301 2.73 -10.95 23.53
N THR A 302 2.80 -11.15 22.21
CA THR A 302 1.88 -12.01 21.47
C THR A 302 2.63 -12.86 20.46
N CYS A 303 2.07 -14.02 20.16
CA CYS A 303 2.54 -14.87 19.08
C CYS A 303 1.43 -14.99 18.04
N VAL A 304 1.72 -14.66 16.78
CA VAL A 304 0.70 -14.59 15.73
C VAL A 304 0.94 -15.67 14.68
N GLU A 305 -0.07 -16.48 14.44
CA GLU A 305 -0.14 -17.45 13.34
C GLU A 305 -0.94 -16.84 12.20
N ASN A 306 -0.42 -16.88 10.97
CA ASN A 306 -1.14 -16.41 9.80
C ASN A 306 -1.47 -17.57 8.88
N THR A 307 -2.75 -17.79 8.60
CA THR A 307 -3.20 -18.81 7.65
C THR A 307 -4.07 -18.20 6.57
N PHE A 308 -3.96 -18.67 5.33
CA PHE A 308 -4.85 -18.26 4.26
C PHE A 308 -6.26 -18.80 4.49
N SER A 309 -7.23 -17.89 4.60
CA SER A 309 -8.64 -18.24 4.83
C SER A 309 -9.36 -18.58 3.52
N SER A 310 -8.94 -17.93 2.42
CA SER A 310 -9.31 -18.21 1.04
C SER A 310 -8.07 -18.39 0.17
N GLY A 311 -8.27 -18.70 -1.11
CA GLY A 311 -7.19 -18.60 -2.09
C GLY A 311 -6.65 -17.18 -2.21
N ILE A 312 -5.41 -17.06 -2.67
CA ILE A 312 -4.76 -15.83 -3.12
C ILE A 312 -5.07 -15.67 -4.61
N SER A 313 -5.32 -14.45 -5.05
CA SER A 313 -5.46 -14.15 -6.47
C SER A 313 -5.01 -12.74 -6.79
N GLY A 314 -4.56 -12.49 -8.02
CA GLY A 314 -4.17 -11.16 -8.43
C GLY A 314 -3.59 -11.11 -9.84
N THR A 315 -2.94 -10.01 -10.14
CA THR A 315 -2.22 -9.78 -11.40
C THR A 315 -0.78 -9.36 -11.14
N ALA A 316 0.12 -9.77 -12.03
CA ALA A 316 1.50 -9.34 -12.06
C ALA A 316 1.94 -9.11 -13.50
N ASN A 317 2.60 -7.99 -13.76
CA ASN A 317 3.29 -7.74 -15.02
C ASN A 317 4.73 -8.26 -14.91
N ILE A 318 5.07 -9.25 -15.73
CA ILE A 318 6.35 -9.97 -15.63
C ILE A 318 7.52 -9.11 -16.11
N GLU A 319 7.27 -8.07 -16.90
CA GLU A 319 8.31 -7.20 -17.46
C GLU A 319 8.55 -5.96 -16.61
N THR A 320 7.52 -5.43 -15.97
CA THR A 320 7.63 -4.19 -15.17
C THR A 320 7.77 -4.48 -13.69
N GLY A 321 7.27 -5.63 -13.20
CA GLY A 321 7.20 -5.95 -11.78
C GLY A 321 5.99 -5.34 -11.06
N THR A 322 5.07 -4.67 -11.79
CA THR A 322 3.84 -4.17 -11.17
C THR A 322 2.94 -5.34 -10.78
N SER A 323 2.41 -5.32 -9.55
CA SER A 323 1.45 -6.33 -9.10
C SER A 323 0.40 -5.77 -8.16
N ALA A 324 -0.75 -6.43 -8.16
CA ALA A 324 -1.83 -6.22 -7.21
C ALA A 324 -2.45 -7.58 -6.88
N GLY A 325 -2.69 -7.82 -5.60
CA GLY A 325 -3.20 -9.09 -5.10
C GLY A 325 -4.26 -8.92 -4.04
N ALA A 326 -5.16 -9.88 -3.98
CA ALA A 326 -6.09 -10.10 -2.87
C ALA A 326 -5.65 -11.34 -2.09
N ALA A 327 -5.52 -11.18 -0.78
CA ALA A 327 -5.11 -12.25 0.12
C ALA A 327 -5.87 -12.11 1.45
N SER A 328 -6.82 -13.00 1.71
CA SER A 328 -7.51 -13.04 3.00
C SER A 328 -6.82 -14.03 3.93
N LEU A 329 -6.45 -13.55 5.11
CA LEU A 329 -5.83 -14.31 6.17
C LEU A 329 -6.78 -14.45 7.37
N VAL A 330 -6.55 -15.50 8.14
CA VAL A 330 -6.94 -15.57 9.55
C VAL A 330 -5.67 -15.51 10.37
N SER A 331 -5.52 -14.42 11.13
CA SER A 331 -4.45 -14.23 12.10
C SER A 331 -4.90 -14.69 13.47
N ARG A 332 -4.35 -15.82 13.94
CA ARG A 332 -4.63 -16.34 15.28
C ARG A 332 -3.61 -15.77 16.24
N VAL A 333 -4.09 -15.03 17.23
CA VAL A 333 -3.26 -14.32 18.19
C VAL A 333 -3.26 -15.11 19.50
N PHE A 334 -2.08 -15.46 19.96
CA PHE A 334 -1.84 -16.15 21.22
C PHE A 334 -1.15 -15.20 22.19
N THR A 335 -1.44 -15.33 23.49
CA THR A 335 -0.64 -14.69 24.53
C THR A 335 0.80 -15.20 24.46
N GLY A 336 1.77 -14.30 24.46
CA GLY A 336 3.18 -14.67 24.37
C GLY A 336 3.69 -15.37 25.62
N VAL A 337 4.75 -16.17 25.49
CA VAL A 337 5.34 -16.91 26.62
C VAL A 337 6.06 -15.95 27.57
N THR A 338 6.94 -15.10 27.03
CA THR A 338 7.58 -13.99 27.73
C THR A 338 7.80 -12.81 26.77
N LEU A 339 8.19 -11.64 27.29
CA LEU A 339 8.46 -10.47 26.45
C LEU A 339 9.58 -10.70 25.43
N SER A 340 10.64 -11.43 25.81
CA SER A 340 11.77 -11.75 24.93
C SER A 340 11.61 -13.07 24.20
N ASN A 341 10.58 -13.85 24.52
CA ASN A 341 10.26 -15.10 23.84
C ASN A 341 8.74 -15.19 23.59
N PRO A 342 8.17 -14.34 22.71
CA PRO A 342 6.71 -14.32 22.54
C PRO A 342 6.18 -15.65 21.96
N CYS A 343 6.91 -16.26 21.03
CA CYS A 343 6.54 -17.52 20.38
C CYS A 343 7.39 -18.70 20.86
N PRO A 344 6.90 -19.95 20.77
CA PRO A 344 7.77 -21.11 20.85
C PRO A 344 8.82 -21.10 19.73
N ARG A 345 10.02 -21.57 20.06
CA ARG A 345 11.19 -21.53 19.18
C ARG A 345 11.63 -22.92 18.76
N CYS A 346 12.28 -23.01 17.61
CA CYS A 346 13.06 -24.19 17.23
C CYS A 346 14.54 -23.92 17.49
N LEU A 347 15.12 -24.62 18.46
CA LEU A 347 16.51 -24.42 18.87
C LEU A 347 17.44 -25.43 18.21
N ASN A 348 18.62 -24.97 17.81
CA ASN A 348 19.75 -25.80 17.36
C ASN A 348 19.48 -26.67 16.12
N ASP A 349 18.57 -26.24 15.25
CA ASP A 349 18.43 -26.86 13.93
C ASP A 349 19.57 -26.41 12.99
N PRO A 350 20.43 -27.32 12.48
CA PRO A 350 21.58 -26.93 11.67
C PRO A 350 21.24 -26.42 10.27
N THR A 351 20.09 -26.81 9.71
CA THR A 351 19.73 -26.45 8.33
C THR A 351 18.23 -26.18 8.21
N PRO A 352 17.81 -24.92 8.33
CA PRO A 352 16.40 -24.55 8.23
C PRO A 352 15.76 -24.96 6.90
N ASN A 353 14.50 -25.37 6.95
CA ASN A 353 13.64 -25.69 5.80
C ASN A 353 14.16 -26.83 4.92
N ASP A 354 14.99 -27.73 5.45
CA ASP A 354 15.47 -28.92 4.73
C ASP A 354 14.52 -30.14 4.86
N GLY A 355 13.46 -30.02 5.67
CA GLY A 355 12.51 -31.08 5.97
C GLY A 355 13.00 -32.09 7.02
N VAL A 356 14.20 -31.90 7.57
CA VAL A 356 14.77 -32.70 8.63
C VAL A 356 14.57 -31.98 9.96
N LYS A 357 13.96 -32.66 10.93
CA LYS A 357 13.73 -32.10 12.26
C LYS A 357 15.01 -32.15 13.11
N GLY A 358 16.00 -31.32 12.78
CA GLY A 358 17.31 -31.29 13.44
C GLY A 358 17.35 -30.49 14.74
N GLY A 359 16.35 -29.64 14.99
CA GLY A 359 16.24 -28.82 16.20
C GLY A 359 15.34 -29.41 17.28
N THR A 360 15.11 -28.64 18.34
CA THR A 360 14.17 -28.98 19.43
C THR A 360 13.27 -27.80 19.76
N CYS A 361 11.97 -28.06 19.87
CA CYS A 361 10.99 -27.06 20.26
C CYS A 361 11.21 -26.62 21.71
N ASN A 362 11.25 -25.30 21.93
CA ASN A 362 11.41 -24.68 23.24
C ASN A 362 10.33 -23.61 23.48
N GLY A 363 9.80 -23.55 24.70
CA GLY A 363 8.71 -22.64 25.09
C GLY A 363 7.42 -23.38 25.41
N ALA A 364 6.38 -22.63 25.78
CA ALA A 364 5.06 -23.17 26.07
C ALA A 364 4.29 -23.42 24.76
N GLY A 365 4.23 -24.67 24.33
CA GLY A 365 3.58 -25.09 23.08
C GLY A 365 3.20 -26.56 23.11
N LEU A 366 2.39 -26.99 22.13
CA LEU A 366 1.87 -28.37 22.05
C LEU A 366 2.99 -29.41 21.94
N HIS A 367 4.07 -29.05 21.24
CA HIS A 367 5.21 -29.93 20.94
C HIS A 367 6.49 -29.54 21.69
N SER A 368 6.38 -28.94 22.88
CA SER A 368 7.55 -28.56 23.68
C SER A 368 8.47 -29.77 23.94
N GLY A 369 9.76 -29.64 23.63
CA GLY A 369 10.76 -30.71 23.74
C GLY A 369 10.79 -31.71 22.58
N ALA A 370 9.85 -31.62 21.61
CA ALA A 370 9.89 -32.45 20.41
C ALA A 370 10.90 -31.92 19.38
N MET A 371 11.26 -32.76 18.40
CA MET A 371 12.13 -32.35 17.30
C MET A 371 11.41 -31.39 16.34
N CYS A 372 12.14 -30.45 15.75
CA CYS A 372 11.60 -29.47 14.80
C CYS A 372 12.57 -29.15 13.66
N ASP A 373 12.02 -28.76 12.52
CA ASP A 373 12.72 -28.11 11.40
C ASP A 373 12.47 -26.59 11.50
N ALA A 374 13.52 -25.78 11.58
CA ALA A 374 13.44 -24.34 11.68
C ALA A 374 12.87 -23.74 10.38
N ASN A 375 11.89 -22.84 10.49
CA ASN A 375 11.24 -22.31 9.29
C ASN A 375 11.50 -20.83 9.01
N GLY A 376 11.67 -20.02 10.04
CA GLY A 376 11.94 -18.59 9.90
C GLY A 376 12.50 -18.00 11.20
N SER A 377 13.02 -16.80 11.12
CA SER A 377 13.65 -16.13 12.26
C SER A 377 13.20 -14.69 12.35
N SER A 378 13.05 -14.18 13.58
CA SER A 378 12.88 -12.76 13.77
C SER A 378 14.22 -12.04 13.58
N PRO A 379 14.25 -10.86 12.92
CA PRO A 379 15.41 -9.98 12.93
C PRO A 379 15.83 -9.56 14.35
N ASN A 380 14.89 -9.62 15.29
CA ASN A 380 15.16 -9.44 16.71
C ASN A 380 15.76 -10.73 17.30
N GLN A 381 17.04 -10.65 17.64
CA GLN A 381 17.82 -11.80 18.12
C GLN A 381 17.26 -12.42 19.40
N SER A 382 16.59 -11.64 20.26
CA SER A 382 15.95 -12.17 21.47
C SER A 382 14.82 -13.14 21.14
N PHE A 383 14.00 -12.83 20.13
CA PHE A 383 12.87 -13.66 19.73
C PHE A 383 13.33 -14.95 19.01
N GLY A 384 14.37 -14.84 18.18
CA GLY A 384 15.03 -15.96 17.53
C GLY A 384 14.18 -16.71 16.50
N THR A 385 14.51 -17.99 16.30
CA THR A 385 13.97 -18.86 15.24
C THR A 385 12.67 -19.54 15.66
N THR A 386 11.63 -19.43 14.84
CA THR A 386 10.33 -20.10 15.03
C THR A 386 10.12 -21.19 13.97
N SER A 387 9.19 -22.10 14.25
CA SER A 387 8.88 -23.24 13.38
C SER A 387 7.40 -23.60 13.45
N LEU A 388 6.85 -24.06 12.34
CA LEU A 388 5.54 -24.69 12.25
C LEU A 388 5.51 -26.05 12.98
N ASP A 389 6.65 -26.66 13.29
CA ASP A 389 6.69 -27.84 14.18
C ASP A 389 6.51 -27.50 15.66
N CYS A 390 6.57 -26.21 16.02
CA CYS A 390 6.45 -25.74 17.40
C CYS A 390 5.23 -24.81 17.59
N PRO A 391 3.98 -25.29 17.37
CA PRO A 391 2.78 -24.48 17.58
C PRO A 391 2.63 -24.00 19.04
N PRO A 392 2.16 -22.75 19.24
CA PRO A 392 1.69 -22.27 20.53
C PRO A 392 0.58 -23.17 21.11
N GLY A 393 0.46 -23.20 22.43
CA GLY A 393 -0.62 -23.93 23.09
C GLY A 393 -2.00 -23.34 22.78
N SER A 394 -3.00 -24.18 22.49
CA SER A 394 -4.36 -23.73 22.17
C SER A 394 -5.04 -22.94 23.30
N GLY A 395 -4.69 -23.21 24.55
CA GLY A 395 -5.17 -22.45 25.72
C GLY A 395 -4.67 -21.00 25.80
N ALA A 396 -3.67 -20.63 24.99
CA ALA A 396 -3.15 -19.26 24.89
C ALA A 396 -3.86 -18.43 23.81
N LEU A 397 -4.77 -19.02 23.01
CA LEU A 397 -5.46 -18.33 21.92
C LEU A 397 -6.42 -17.28 22.48
N ILE A 398 -6.23 -16.03 22.08
CA ILE A 398 -7.03 -14.88 22.53
C ILE A 398 -7.78 -14.19 21.39
N ALA A 399 -7.46 -14.49 20.13
CA ALA A 399 -8.23 -14.02 18.99
C ALA A 399 -8.02 -14.87 17.73
N SER A 400 -9.01 -14.86 16.84
CA SER A 400 -8.88 -15.30 15.44
C SER A 400 -9.39 -14.15 14.58
N LEU A 401 -8.47 -13.36 14.04
CA LEU A 401 -8.76 -12.08 13.40
C LEU A 401 -8.78 -12.27 11.88
N PRO A 402 -9.87 -11.90 11.18
CA PRO A 402 -9.83 -11.82 9.72
C PRO A 402 -8.96 -10.62 9.32
N ILE A 403 -7.96 -10.87 8.49
CA ILE A 403 -7.06 -9.83 7.96
C ILE A 403 -7.16 -9.84 6.43
N ASP A 404 -7.56 -8.71 5.87
CA ASP A 404 -7.47 -8.49 4.42
C ASP A 404 -6.08 -7.96 4.08
N LEU A 405 -5.19 -8.85 3.64
CA LEU A 405 -3.83 -8.50 3.21
C LEU A 405 -3.75 -8.24 1.70
N SER A 406 -4.83 -7.71 1.13
CA SER A 406 -4.81 -7.20 -0.25
C SER A 406 -3.69 -6.17 -0.41
N ASN A 407 -2.80 -6.43 -1.35
CA ASN A 407 -1.52 -5.74 -1.46
C ASN A 407 -1.23 -5.31 -2.90
N THR A 408 -0.25 -4.44 -3.05
CA THR A 408 0.24 -3.99 -4.36
C THR A 408 1.68 -3.50 -4.26
N THR A 409 2.39 -3.51 -5.39
CA THR A 409 3.69 -2.83 -5.52
C THR A 409 3.55 -1.32 -5.76
N GLY A 410 2.34 -0.81 -5.91
CA GLY A 410 2.03 0.63 -5.86
C GLY A 410 1.75 1.12 -4.45
N SER A 411 1.17 2.31 -4.31
CA SER A 411 0.75 2.83 -3.00
C SER A 411 -0.70 2.46 -2.65
N LYS A 412 -0.95 2.25 -1.36
CA LYS A 412 -2.28 2.20 -0.76
C LYS A 412 -2.46 3.41 0.14
N THR A 413 -3.64 3.98 0.13
CA THR A 413 -3.99 5.12 0.99
C THR A 413 -5.31 4.86 1.69
N LYS A 414 -5.48 5.52 2.83
CA LYS A 414 -6.73 5.55 3.57
C LYS A 414 -6.96 6.93 4.14
N THR A 415 -7.98 7.60 3.63
CA THR A 415 -8.32 8.98 3.97
C THR A 415 -9.48 8.99 4.95
N LEU A 416 -9.35 9.75 6.03
CA LEU A 416 -10.46 10.06 6.90
C LEU A 416 -11.45 10.98 6.17
N SER A 417 -12.72 10.63 6.25
CA SER A 417 -13.77 11.35 5.55
C SER A 417 -15.01 11.45 6.43
N ALA A 418 -15.47 12.68 6.64
CA ALA A 418 -16.68 12.96 7.39
C ALA A 418 -17.89 12.19 6.80
N GLY A 419 -18.58 11.45 7.64
CA GLY A 419 -19.77 10.68 7.26
C GLY A 419 -19.49 9.27 6.71
N THR A 420 -18.24 8.92 6.39
CA THR A 420 -17.88 7.56 5.96
C THR A 420 -16.97 6.86 6.97
N SER A 421 -15.96 7.55 7.51
CA SER A 421 -15.10 7.00 8.57
C SER A 421 -15.84 6.91 9.91
N PRO A 422 -15.56 5.87 10.74
CA PRO A 422 -16.17 5.75 12.05
C PRO A 422 -15.70 6.88 12.99
N PRO A 423 -16.58 7.37 13.87
CA PRO A 423 -16.16 8.26 14.96
C PRO A 423 -15.29 7.48 15.94
N CYS A 424 -14.35 8.17 16.58
CA CYS A 424 -13.63 7.59 17.72
C CYS A 424 -14.59 7.37 18.90
N THR A 425 -14.50 6.19 19.53
CA THR A 425 -15.39 5.79 20.62
C THR A 425 -14.87 6.16 22.01
N ASP A 426 -13.60 6.52 22.12
CA ASP A 426 -13.05 7.09 23.35
C ASP A 426 -13.57 8.53 23.55
N GLY A 427 -14.18 8.78 24.71
CA GLY A 427 -14.79 10.06 25.03
C GLY A 427 -13.82 11.24 25.10
N THR A 428 -12.52 10.99 25.27
CA THR A 428 -11.49 12.04 25.22
C THR A 428 -11.23 12.55 23.80
N PHE A 429 -11.59 11.75 22.79
CA PHE A 429 -11.46 12.07 21.37
C PHE A 429 -12.83 12.27 20.70
N ALA A 430 -13.83 12.68 21.47
CA ALA A 430 -15.17 12.96 20.96
C ALA A 430 -15.14 14.02 19.84
N GLY A 431 -15.77 13.71 18.71
CA GLY A 431 -15.80 14.57 17.52
C GLY A 431 -14.67 14.32 16.52
N LEU A 432 -13.73 13.44 16.84
CA LEU A 432 -12.69 12.99 15.90
C LEU A 432 -13.09 11.73 15.12
N LEU A 433 -12.43 11.52 13.99
CA LEU A 433 -12.60 10.32 13.15
C LEU A 433 -11.45 9.34 13.36
N CYS A 434 -11.78 8.06 13.32
CA CYS A 434 -10.86 6.95 13.49
C CYS A 434 -10.78 6.13 12.19
N GLN A 435 -9.59 5.58 11.88
CA GLN A 435 -9.39 4.85 10.62
C GLN A 435 -10.11 3.50 10.57
N CYS A 436 -10.26 2.86 11.74
CA CYS A 436 -10.82 1.54 11.86
C CYS A 436 -11.62 1.43 13.15
N ASP A 437 -12.67 0.63 13.08
CA ASP A 437 -13.40 0.13 14.24
C ASP A 437 -14.00 -1.24 13.87
N THR A 438 -15.15 -1.57 14.44
CA THR A 438 -15.86 -2.83 14.24
C THR A 438 -17.34 -2.59 14.00
N CYS A 439 -17.92 -3.44 13.15
CA CYS A 439 -19.34 -3.42 12.86
C CYS A 439 -20.17 -3.84 14.07
N ASN A 440 -21.38 -3.30 14.17
CA ASN A 440 -22.38 -3.63 15.18
C ASN A 440 -23.03 -5.02 14.99
N ASN A 441 -22.25 -6.06 14.73
CA ASN A 441 -22.68 -7.45 14.63
C ASN A 441 -21.98 -8.34 15.67
N ALA A 442 -22.48 -9.56 15.84
CA ALA A 442 -21.91 -10.55 16.77
C ALA A 442 -20.43 -10.86 16.49
N ALA A 443 -20.03 -10.86 15.22
CA ALA A 443 -18.66 -11.17 14.80
C ALA A 443 -17.66 -10.05 15.07
N ALA A 444 -18.12 -8.85 15.43
CA ALA A 444 -17.27 -7.66 15.57
C ALA A 444 -16.38 -7.43 14.34
N THR A 445 -16.95 -7.59 13.13
CA THR A 445 -16.19 -7.53 11.87
C THR A 445 -15.41 -6.22 11.79
N PRO A 446 -14.08 -6.23 11.57
CA PRO A 446 -13.30 -5.02 11.39
C PRO A 446 -13.84 -4.20 10.21
N CYS A 447 -13.90 -2.89 10.37
CA CYS A 447 -14.41 -1.99 9.35
C CYS A 447 -13.66 -0.68 9.36
N SER A 448 -13.68 -0.04 8.20
CA SER A 448 -13.16 1.30 7.94
C SER A 448 -14.25 2.32 7.66
N ASN A 449 -15.44 1.83 7.29
CA ASN A 449 -16.59 2.63 6.95
C ASN A 449 -17.88 1.78 7.05
N ASN A 450 -19.05 2.40 6.88
CA ASN A 450 -20.33 1.70 6.99
C ASN A 450 -20.60 0.69 5.86
N ALA A 451 -20.00 0.85 4.68
CA ALA A 451 -20.18 -0.10 3.57
C ALA A 451 -19.52 -1.46 3.89
N ASP A 452 -18.42 -1.47 4.64
CA ASP A 452 -17.81 -2.71 5.14
C ASP A 452 -18.80 -3.48 6.03
N CYS A 453 -19.64 -2.75 6.77
CA CYS A 453 -20.64 -3.34 7.66
C CYS A 453 -21.89 -3.85 6.95
N THR A 454 -22.36 -3.14 5.92
CA THR A 454 -23.51 -3.61 5.13
C THR A 454 -23.19 -4.92 4.40
N ALA A 455 -21.94 -5.10 3.95
CA ALA A 455 -21.46 -6.33 3.32
C ALA A 455 -21.56 -7.57 4.23
N VAL A 456 -21.59 -7.39 5.55
CA VAL A 456 -21.69 -8.47 6.55
C VAL A 456 -23.00 -8.45 7.34
N GLY A 457 -24.02 -7.77 6.82
CA GLY A 457 -25.35 -7.70 7.44
C GLY A 457 -25.42 -6.86 8.71
N ALA A 458 -24.44 -5.99 8.95
CA ALA A 458 -24.46 -4.94 9.96
C ALA A 458 -24.79 -3.57 9.34
N THR A 459 -24.86 -2.52 10.16
CA THR A 459 -25.26 -1.19 9.69
C THR A 459 -24.25 -0.10 9.96
N VAL A 460 -23.51 -0.17 11.07
CA VAL A 460 -22.66 0.94 11.52
C VAL A 460 -21.28 0.43 11.93
N CYS A 461 -20.25 1.06 11.37
CA CYS A 461 -18.87 0.91 11.81
C CYS A 461 -18.63 1.76 13.06
N GLY A 462 -18.10 1.15 14.13
CA GLY A 462 -18.04 1.75 15.46
C GLY A 462 -19.38 1.72 16.22
N GLY A 463 -20.34 0.94 15.72
CA GLY A 463 -21.66 0.83 16.34
C GLY A 463 -21.66 -0.10 17.56
N GLN A 464 -22.39 0.32 18.61
CA GLN A 464 -22.58 -0.47 19.83
C GLN A 464 -23.42 -1.73 19.60
N ARG A 465 -23.12 -2.76 20.38
CA ARG A 465 -23.83 -4.04 20.40
C ARG A 465 -23.87 -4.63 21.79
N CYS A 466 -24.82 -5.51 22.02
CA CYS A 466 -24.90 -6.23 23.27
C CYS A 466 -23.75 -7.23 23.37
N LEU A 467 -22.91 -7.08 24.40
CA LEU A 467 -21.92 -8.06 24.79
C LEU A 467 -22.54 -8.99 25.84
N GLY A 468 -22.91 -10.20 25.43
CA GLY A 468 -23.59 -11.19 26.27
C GLY A 468 -25.12 -11.07 26.32
N GLY A 469 -25.74 -11.92 27.14
CA GLY A 469 -27.19 -11.97 27.32
C GLY A 469 -27.94 -12.61 26.16
N THR A 470 -29.28 -12.55 26.19
CA THR A 470 -30.11 -13.14 25.12
C THR A 470 -30.03 -12.37 23.80
N ASN A 471 -29.58 -11.11 23.86
CA ASN A 471 -29.42 -10.25 22.69
C ASN A 471 -27.94 -10.14 22.26
N ASN A 472 -27.07 -11.07 22.66
CA ASN A 472 -25.65 -11.02 22.34
C ASN A 472 -25.40 -10.79 20.84
N GLY A 473 -24.61 -9.77 20.51
CA GLY A 473 -24.26 -9.40 19.15
C GLY A 473 -25.28 -8.56 18.39
N HIS A 474 -26.46 -8.30 18.95
CA HIS A 474 -27.43 -7.39 18.35
C HIS A 474 -27.03 -5.91 18.57
N PRO A 475 -27.29 -5.03 17.60
CA PRO A 475 -27.17 -3.59 17.79
C PRO A 475 -27.99 -3.11 18.98
N CYS A 476 -27.47 -2.13 19.71
CA CYS A 476 -28.13 -1.58 20.88
C CYS A 476 -27.82 -0.09 21.01
N ALA A 477 -28.66 0.64 21.74
CA ALA A 477 -28.44 2.06 22.06
C ALA A 477 -28.18 2.31 23.56
N ASN A 478 -28.49 1.33 24.42
CA ASN A 478 -28.31 1.41 25.86
C ASN A 478 -28.31 0.01 26.49
N ASN A 479 -27.86 -0.10 27.73
CA ASN A 479 -27.76 -1.39 28.44
C ASN A 479 -29.11 -2.09 28.63
N SER A 480 -30.23 -1.35 28.67
CA SER A 480 -31.55 -1.98 28.79
C SER A 480 -31.95 -2.79 27.55
N ALA A 481 -31.36 -2.52 26.39
CA ALA A 481 -31.52 -3.34 25.19
C ALA A 481 -30.77 -4.68 25.26
N CYS A 482 -29.94 -4.90 26.29
CA CYS A 482 -29.12 -6.08 26.49
C CYS A 482 -29.53 -6.80 27.79
N PRO A 483 -30.65 -7.54 27.81
CA PRO A 483 -31.13 -8.21 29.02
C PRO A 483 -30.20 -9.37 29.43
N GLY A 484 -29.93 -9.47 30.74
CA GLY A 484 -29.08 -10.49 31.34
C GLY A 484 -28.13 -9.93 32.40
N SER A 485 -27.45 -10.80 33.14
CA SER A 485 -26.37 -10.40 34.05
C SER A 485 -25.05 -10.30 33.28
N GLY A 486 -24.26 -9.25 33.54
CA GLY A 486 -22.95 -9.06 32.91
C GLY A 486 -23.03 -8.60 31.45
N THR A 487 -24.18 -8.04 31.05
CA THR A 487 -24.41 -7.53 29.70
C THR A 487 -24.10 -6.04 29.62
N ALA A 488 -23.54 -5.62 28.48
CA ALA A 488 -23.28 -4.21 28.21
C ALA A 488 -23.61 -3.89 26.76
N CYS A 489 -24.20 -2.72 26.54
CA CYS A 489 -24.31 -2.14 25.22
C CYS A 489 -23.05 -1.30 24.96
N THR A 490 -22.08 -1.87 24.24
CA THR A 490 -20.79 -1.23 24.02
C THR A 490 -20.11 -1.75 22.75
N VAL A 491 -18.91 -1.23 22.47
CA VAL A 491 -18.01 -1.72 21.44
C VAL A 491 -16.95 -2.61 22.12
N PRO A 492 -16.66 -3.82 21.62
CA PRO A 492 -15.63 -4.70 22.16
C PRO A 492 -14.23 -4.18 21.81
N GLY A 493 -13.26 -4.48 22.67
CA GLY A 493 -11.90 -4.00 22.54
C GLY A 493 -11.61 -2.80 23.44
N ALA A 494 -10.51 -2.12 23.14
CA ALA A 494 -10.28 -0.78 23.67
C ALA A 494 -11.19 0.22 22.95
N ALA A 495 -11.58 1.30 23.64
CA ALA A 495 -12.24 2.40 22.97
C ALA A 495 -11.30 2.96 21.89
N THR A 496 -11.79 3.04 20.65
CA THR A 496 -11.03 3.58 19.52
C THR A 496 -10.76 5.06 19.73
N ALA A 497 -9.52 5.46 19.53
CA ALA A 497 -9.05 6.81 19.75
C ALA A 497 -8.16 7.27 18.59
N GLY A 498 -7.91 8.59 18.54
CA GLY A 498 -6.88 9.15 17.68
C GLY A 498 -5.48 8.64 18.05
N ASN A 499 -4.44 9.18 17.42
CA ASN A 499 -3.09 8.89 17.88
C ASN A 499 -2.89 9.35 19.33
N GLN A 500 -1.99 8.68 20.05
CA GLN A 500 -1.65 9.01 21.43
C GLN A 500 -0.50 10.02 21.53
N CYS A 501 -0.41 10.96 20.58
CA CYS A 501 0.55 12.05 20.70
C CYS A 501 0.06 13.07 21.74
N ASP A 502 0.98 13.63 22.52
CA ASP A 502 0.69 14.58 23.59
C ASP A 502 0.06 15.88 23.06
N GLY A 503 0.42 16.27 21.82
CA GLY A 503 -0.17 17.40 21.11
C GLY A 503 -1.53 17.09 20.47
N GLY A 504 -1.98 15.84 20.49
CA GLY A 504 -3.23 15.39 19.88
C GLY A 504 -3.22 15.40 18.34
N SER A 505 -4.38 15.69 17.75
CA SER A 505 -4.55 15.70 16.29
C SER A 505 -3.62 16.73 15.63
N GLY A 506 -2.95 16.34 14.55
CA GLY A 506 -1.96 17.17 13.86
C GLY A 506 -0.55 17.17 14.49
N ASP A 507 -0.34 16.53 15.64
CA ASP A 507 1.01 16.35 16.23
C ASP A 507 1.74 15.12 15.67
N CYS A 508 1.06 14.29 14.87
CA CYS A 508 1.70 13.19 14.15
C CYS A 508 2.41 13.75 12.90
N ILE A 509 3.72 13.97 13.03
CA ILE A 509 4.55 14.62 12.01
C ILE A 509 5.46 13.62 11.31
N ASP A 510 6.02 14.01 10.16
CA ASP A 510 6.94 13.16 9.42
C ASP A 510 8.14 12.76 10.28
N ASN A 511 8.51 11.49 10.24
CA ASN A 511 9.65 11.01 11.01
C ASN A 511 10.93 11.67 10.47
N PRO A 512 11.68 12.43 11.30
CA PRO A 512 12.87 13.13 10.85
C PRO A 512 14.05 12.20 10.54
N GLN A 513 13.96 10.91 10.88
CA GLN A 513 15.01 9.93 10.58
C GLN A 513 14.95 9.47 9.12
N PRO A 514 16.10 9.33 8.43
CA PRO A 514 16.15 8.73 7.09
C PRO A 514 15.53 7.34 7.12
N GLY A 515 14.46 7.12 6.36
CA GLY A 515 13.69 5.89 6.46
C GLY A 515 12.50 5.85 5.50
N ASP A 516 11.54 5.00 5.84
CA ASP A 516 10.26 4.91 5.14
C ASP A 516 9.53 6.28 5.23
N PRO A 517 9.23 6.91 4.07
CA PRO A 517 8.64 8.25 4.01
C PRO A 517 7.21 8.31 4.55
N ASN A 518 6.55 7.16 4.74
CA ASN A 518 5.22 7.09 5.32
C ASN A 518 5.27 7.00 6.85
N LYS A 519 6.44 6.85 7.47
CA LYS A 519 6.54 6.83 8.94
C LYS A 519 6.38 8.21 9.52
N ARG A 520 5.54 8.27 10.55
CA ARG A 520 5.27 9.47 11.32
C ARG A 520 5.55 9.21 12.79
N THR A 521 5.92 10.25 13.50
CA THR A 521 6.24 10.23 14.92
C THR A 521 5.58 11.42 15.61
N CYS A 522 5.32 11.31 16.90
CA CYS A 522 4.73 12.40 17.65
C CYS A 522 5.73 13.55 17.82
N GLY A 523 5.34 14.76 17.42
CA GLY A 523 6.19 15.95 17.44
C GLY A 523 6.47 16.49 18.83
N THR A 524 5.48 16.41 19.74
CA THR A 524 5.61 16.94 21.12
C THR A 524 5.74 15.88 22.20
N GLY A 525 5.52 14.60 21.88
CA GLY A 525 5.56 13.50 22.82
C GLY A 525 4.40 12.52 22.64
N PRO A 526 4.34 11.42 23.41
CA PRO A 526 5.30 11.06 24.44
C PRO A 526 6.62 10.60 23.85
N SER A 527 7.71 10.84 24.58
CA SER A 527 8.97 10.16 24.35
C SER A 527 9.01 8.86 25.16
N GLU A 528 9.54 7.81 24.55
CA GLU A 528 9.58 6.48 25.14
C GLU A 528 11.02 6.01 25.21
N SER A 529 11.38 5.44 26.36
CA SER A 529 12.68 4.84 26.58
C SER A 529 12.60 3.33 26.46
N PHE A 530 13.56 2.75 25.76
CA PHE A 530 13.69 1.34 25.49
C PHE A 530 15.07 0.84 25.94
N CYS A 531 15.13 -0.46 26.22
CA CYS A 531 16.39 -1.14 26.44
C CYS A 531 17.20 -1.19 25.14
N GLY A 532 18.52 -1.12 25.24
CA GLY A 532 19.38 -1.29 24.08
C GLY A 532 20.83 -1.59 24.46
N PRO A 533 21.61 -2.17 23.54
CA PRO A 533 21.36 -2.17 22.09
C PRO A 533 20.55 -3.36 21.52
N VAL A 534 20.25 -4.39 22.31
CA VAL A 534 19.62 -5.61 21.78
C VAL A 534 18.10 -5.51 21.82
N GLU A 535 17.50 -5.24 22.98
CA GLU A 535 16.05 -5.29 23.16
C GLU A 535 15.34 -3.95 22.98
N ILE A 536 15.51 -3.33 21.80
CA ILE A 536 14.92 -2.01 21.46
C ILE A 536 13.39 -1.96 21.40
N PHE A 537 12.72 -3.08 21.69
CA PHE A 537 11.28 -3.22 21.82
C PHE A 537 10.80 -3.19 23.28
N ARG A 538 11.71 -3.41 24.24
CA ARG A 538 11.38 -3.45 25.66
C ARG A 538 11.39 -2.05 26.22
N GLY A 539 10.22 -1.54 26.56
CA GLY A 539 10.08 -0.28 27.29
C GLY A 539 10.75 -0.32 28.67
N CYS A 540 11.37 0.78 29.07
CA CYS A 540 12.09 0.90 30.33
C CYS A 540 12.00 2.33 30.89
N SER A 541 12.27 2.43 32.18
CA SER A 541 12.40 3.68 32.96
C SER A 541 13.71 3.73 33.75
N SER A 542 14.45 2.61 33.82
CA SER A 542 15.77 2.49 34.45
C SER A 542 16.52 1.27 33.92
N ASP A 543 17.85 1.26 34.04
CA ASP A 543 18.71 0.14 33.60
C ASP A 543 18.38 -1.20 34.27
N ALA A 544 17.80 -1.16 35.47
CA ALA A 544 17.38 -2.36 36.19
C ALA A 544 16.33 -3.18 35.43
N GLN A 545 15.60 -2.56 34.50
CA GLN A 545 14.58 -3.22 33.67
C GLN A 545 15.13 -3.86 32.39
N CYS A 546 16.43 -3.67 32.11
CA CYS A 546 17.09 -4.13 30.89
C CYS A 546 18.05 -5.31 31.13
N GLY A 547 18.38 -5.62 32.39
CA GLY A 547 19.31 -6.69 32.70
C GLY A 547 18.74 -8.11 32.51
N VAL A 548 19.64 -9.09 32.38
CA VAL A 548 19.31 -10.54 32.26
C VAL A 548 18.45 -11.08 33.40
N GLY A 549 18.55 -10.50 34.61
CA GLY A 549 17.79 -10.93 35.79
C GLY A 549 16.28 -10.70 35.67
N VAL A 550 15.84 -9.83 34.75
CA VAL A 550 14.43 -9.57 34.44
C VAL A 550 14.05 -10.04 33.04
N GLY A 551 14.88 -10.91 32.45
CA GLY A 551 14.70 -11.44 31.10
C GLY A 551 15.16 -10.51 29.99
N GLY A 552 15.94 -9.47 30.30
CA GLY A 552 16.58 -8.60 29.31
C GLY A 552 17.84 -9.21 28.69
N ALA A 553 18.43 -8.54 27.68
CA ALA A 553 19.66 -9.02 27.07
C ALA A 553 20.91 -8.58 27.87
N PRO A 554 22.01 -9.38 27.84
CA PRO A 554 23.28 -8.98 28.45
C PRO A 554 23.80 -7.68 27.84
N GLY A 555 24.10 -6.70 28.70
CA GLY A 555 24.67 -5.41 28.28
C GLY A 555 23.63 -4.34 27.92
N ASP A 556 22.34 -4.66 27.96
CA ASP A 556 21.31 -3.65 27.69
C ASP A 556 21.19 -2.63 28.83
N THR A 557 21.03 -1.36 28.47
CA THR A 557 20.73 -0.24 29.36
C THR A 557 19.51 0.53 28.86
N CYS A 558 18.88 1.32 29.74
CA CYS A 558 17.69 2.08 29.41
C CYS A 558 18.07 3.44 28.81
N ASN A 559 18.59 3.40 27.58
CA ASN A 559 19.19 4.57 26.95
C ASN A 559 18.65 4.87 25.53
N VAL A 560 17.81 4.01 24.97
CA VAL A 560 17.22 4.24 23.65
C VAL A 560 15.94 5.05 23.81
N THR A 561 16.04 6.36 23.63
CA THR A 561 14.86 7.24 23.68
C THR A 561 14.45 7.66 22.28
N ARG A 562 13.17 7.47 21.96
CA ARG A 562 12.56 7.93 20.70
C ARG A 562 11.17 8.48 20.94
N PHE A 563 10.72 9.38 20.06
CA PHE A 563 9.31 9.76 20.05
C PHE A 563 8.48 8.58 19.56
N ARG A 564 7.25 8.51 20.07
CA ARG A 564 6.29 7.47 19.72
C ARG A 564 5.92 7.56 18.24
N ASP A 565 5.94 6.43 17.55
CA ASP A 565 5.46 6.33 16.18
C ASP A 565 3.92 6.49 16.14
N CYS A 566 3.35 7.01 15.06
CA CYS A 566 1.92 7.33 15.03
C CYS A 566 1.31 7.22 13.61
N PHE A 567 -0.02 7.20 13.57
CA PHE A 567 -0.81 7.38 12.35
C PHE A 567 -1.51 8.74 12.36
N ASP A 568 -1.77 9.26 11.16
CA ASP A 568 -2.64 10.42 10.96
C ASP A 568 -4.10 10.05 11.19
N ASN A 569 -4.57 10.42 12.36
CA ASN A 569 -5.93 10.16 12.82
C ASN A 569 -6.47 11.37 13.57
N GLY A 570 -7.74 11.67 13.31
CA GLY A 570 -8.56 12.54 14.13
C GLY A 570 -9.23 13.65 13.35
N LEU A 571 -8.63 14.13 12.25
CA LEU A 571 -9.23 15.18 11.41
C LEU A 571 -9.75 14.63 10.09
N ASP A 572 -10.76 15.30 9.54
CA ASP A 572 -11.21 15.08 8.17
C ASP A 572 -10.05 15.33 7.20
N THR A 573 -9.96 14.54 6.13
CA THR A 573 -8.91 14.58 5.09
C THR A 573 -7.51 14.07 5.47
N GLU A 574 -7.26 13.69 6.72
CA GLU A 574 -6.01 13.04 7.10
C GLU A 574 -5.83 11.69 6.39
N VAL A 575 -4.61 11.37 5.95
CA VAL A 575 -4.33 10.22 5.09
C VAL A 575 -3.23 9.35 5.68
N VAL A 576 -3.53 8.07 5.91
CA VAL A 576 -2.49 7.06 6.13
C VAL A 576 -2.09 6.43 4.81
N ARG A 577 -0.79 6.30 4.59
CA ARG A 577 -0.20 5.75 3.36
C ARG A 577 0.65 4.51 3.66
N ALA A 578 0.65 3.59 2.71
CA ALA A 578 1.61 2.49 2.60
C ALA A 578 2.14 2.48 1.17
N SER A 579 3.45 2.44 0.98
CA SER A 579 4.09 2.53 -0.34
C SER A 579 4.76 1.22 -0.70
N GLY A 580 4.25 0.61 -1.76
CA GLY A 580 4.95 -0.44 -2.46
C GLY A 580 6.05 0.15 -3.34
N VAL A 581 6.98 -0.70 -3.74
CA VAL A 581 8.04 -0.35 -4.68
C VAL A 581 8.07 -1.44 -5.72
N VAL A 582 7.83 -1.04 -6.97
CA VAL A 582 8.03 -1.89 -8.13
C VAL A 582 9.52 -2.15 -8.28
N ASP A 583 9.90 -3.42 -8.44
CA ASP A 583 11.24 -3.81 -8.85
C ASP A 583 11.13 -4.61 -10.14
N LYS A 584 11.82 -4.13 -11.18
CA LYS A 584 11.76 -4.75 -12.50
C LYS A 584 12.46 -6.11 -12.45
N PRO A 585 11.78 -7.21 -12.85
CA PRO A 585 12.41 -8.52 -12.87
C PRO A 585 13.66 -8.57 -13.76
N SER A 586 14.71 -9.18 -13.24
CA SER A 586 15.98 -9.42 -13.92
C SER A 586 16.52 -10.79 -13.50
N GLY A 587 16.85 -11.65 -14.46
CA GLY A 587 17.36 -13.00 -14.19
C GLY A 587 16.39 -13.87 -13.38
N HIS A 588 15.09 -13.84 -13.73
CA HIS A 588 14.00 -14.57 -13.04
C HIS A 588 13.76 -14.15 -11.58
N ALA A 589 14.25 -12.97 -11.20
CA ALA A 589 14.13 -12.47 -9.83
C ALA A 589 13.78 -10.99 -9.78
N SER A 590 13.06 -10.59 -8.74
CA SER A 590 12.84 -9.19 -8.35
C SER A 590 12.78 -9.06 -6.83
N ASN A 591 12.96 -7.85 -6.31
CA ASN A 591 12.93 -7.53 -4.89
C ASN A 591 11.89 -6.42 -4.59
N PRO A 592 10.61 -6.64 -4.91
CA PRO A 592 9.58 -5.63 -4.73
C PRO A 592 9.27 -5.39 -3.25
N THR A 593 8.65 -4.24 -2.96
CA THR A 593 7.95 -3.97 -1.70
C THR A 593 6.46 -4.03 -1.95
N LEU A 594 5.73 -4.83 -1.16
CA LEU A 594 4.28 -4.93 -1.17
C LEU A 594 3.67 -4.05 -0.08
N ALA A 595 2.77 -3.15 -0.45
CA ALA A 595 2.02 -2.31 0.49
C ALA A 595 0.60 -2.83 0.73
N ALA A 596 0.19 -2.81 2.00
CA ALA A 596 -1.18 -3.12 2.43
C ALA A 596 -1.63 -2.21 3.58
N LEU A 597 -2.93 -1.92 3.61
CA LEU A 597 -3.62 -1.24 4.72
C LEU A 597 -4.88 -2.05 5.05
N PHE A 598 -5.12 -2.32 6.33
CA PHE A 598 -6.23 -3.19 6.77
C PHE A 598 -6.72 -2.83 8.16
N CYS A 599 -7.94 -3.21 8.51
CA CYS A 599 -8.45 -3.05 9.88
C CYS A 599 -8.26 -4.31 10.69
N ILE A 600 -7.81 -4.14 11.94
CA ILE A 600 -7.55 -5.21 12.90
C ILE A 600 -8.64 -5.14 13.97
N GLY A 601 -9.35 -6.24 14.17
CA GLY A 601 -10.36 -6.37 15.21
C GLY A 601 -9.77 -6.50 16.62
N PRO A 602 -10.59 -6.44 17.68
CA PRO A 602 -10.13 -6.63 19.05
C PRO A 602 -9.85 -8.10 19.37
N THR A 603 -9.04 -8.31 20.39
CA THR A 603 -8.82 -9.61 21.04
C THR A 603 -9.66 -9.76 22.31
N THR A 604 -9.75 -10.96 22.87
CA THR A 604 -10.34 -11.15 24.21
C THR A 604 -9.45 -10.65 25.35
N ALA A 605 -8.17 -10.33 25.07
CA ALA A 605 -7.22 -9.86 26.05
C ALA A 605 -7.17 -8.32 26.08
N GLY A 606 -7.73 -7.73 27.13
CA GLY A 606 -7.74 -6.27 27.32
C GLY A 606 -6.34 -5.65 27.25
N ALA A 607 -5.32 -6.31 27.82
CA ALA A 607 -3.94 -5.83 27.77
C ALA A 607 -3.39 -5.72 26.33
N VAL A 608 -3.70 -6.68 25.45
CA VAL A 608 -3.28 -6.62 24.04
C VAL A 608 -4.00 -5.47 23.32
N ASN A 609 -5.31 -5.32 23.57
CA ASN A 609 -6.09 -4.25 22.98
C ASN A 609 -5.62 -2.87 23.43
N SER A 610 -5.28 -2.70 24.71
CA SER A 610 -4.74 -1.45 25.24
C SER A 610 -3.32 -1.17 24.77
N ALA A 611 -2.47 -2.20 24.66
CA ALA A 611 -1.08 -2.03 24.24
C ALA A 611 -0.98 -1.70 22.75
N ALA A 612 -1.70 -2.40 21.87
CA ALA A 612 -1.66 -2.11 20.43
C ALA A 612 -2.63 -0.98 20.04
N GLY A 613 -3.75 -0.82 20.75
CA GLY A 613 -4.86 0.04 20.32
C GLY A 613 -5.76 -0.69 19.34
N LEU A 614 -6.38 -1.79 19.80
CA LEU A 614 -7.29 -2.61 19.02
C LEU A 614 -8.75 -2.47 19.51
N PRO A 615 -9.74 -2.34 18.60
CA PRO A 615 -9.58 -2.36 17.14
C PRO A 615 -8.84 -1.14 16.60
N GLY A 616 -8.17 -1.29 15.45
CA GLY A 616 -7.29 -0.25 14.91
C GLY A 616 -6.75 -0.58 13.52
N LEU A 617 -5.98 0.35 12.96
CA LEU A 617 -5.39 0.22 11.63
C LEU A 617 -4.15 -0.68 11.66
N GLY A 618 -4.00 -1.50 10.63
CA GLY A 618 -2.76 -2.18 10.27
C GLY A 618 -2.18 -1.56 9.00
N ARG A 619 -0.87 -1.35 9.00
CA ARG A 619 -0.08 -0.99 7.82
C ARG A 619 1.06 -1.97 7.65
N LEU A 620 1.27 -2.45 6.43
CA LEU A 620 2.38 -3.31 6.08
C LEU A 620 3.09 -2.81 4.83
N GLU A 621 4.42 -2.72 4.89
CA GLU A 621 5.31 -2.50 3.74
C GLU A 621 6.33 -3.64 3.63
N LEU A 622 5.90 -4.76 3.07
CA LEU A 622 6.68 -5.98 3.07
C LEU A 622 7.64 -6.02 1.88
N GLN A 623 8.92 -5.77 2.14
CA GLN A 623 9.98 -6.13 1.19
C GLN A 623 10.09 -7.65 1.09
N GLY A 624 10.18 -8.15 -0.14
CA GLY A 624 10.46 -9.55 -0.38
C GLY A 624 11.29 -9.79 -1.63
N HIS A 625 11.58 -11.06 -1.85
CA HIS A 625 12.27 -11.58 -3.02
C HIS A 625 11.29 -12.47 -3.79
N ALA A 626 10.97 -12.07 -5.02
CA ALA A 626 10.13 -12.82 -5.92
C ALA A 626 11.01 -13.54 -6.95
N THR A 627 10.77 -14.84 -7.15
CA THR A 627 11.42 -15.65 -8.18
C THR A 627 10.38 -16.35 -9.05
N ASP A 628 10.65 -16.41 -10.35
CA ASP A 628 9.82 -17.15 -11.29
C ASP A 628 10.48 -18.46 -11.74
N ASN A 629 9.68 -19.36 -12.30
CA ASN A 629 10.16 -20.64 -12.87
C ASN A 629 10.30 -20.61 -14.40
N GLY A 630 10.26 -19.41 -15.00
CA GLY A 630 10.33 -19.21 -16.44
C GLY A 630 11.74 -19.31 -17.00
N THR A 631 11.86 -19.14 -18.32
CA THR A 631 13.12 -19.20 -19.07
C THR A 631 13.46 -17.89 -19.82
N LEU A 632 12.90 -16.75 -19.37
CA LEU A 632 13.24 -15.39 -19.82
C LEU A 632 14.66 -15.21 -20.38
#